data_AF-A0A8I0SBP1-F1
#
_entry.id   AF-A0A8I0SBP1-F1
#
_cell.length_a   1.000
_cell.length_b   1.000
_cell.length_c   1.000
_cell.angle_alpha   90.00
_cell.angle_beta   90.00
_cell.angle_gamma   90.00
#
_symmetry.space_group_name_H-M   'P 1'
#
loop_
_entity.id
_entity.type
_entity.pdbx_description
1 polymer ?
#
loop_
_entity_poly.entity_id
_entity_poly.type
_entity_poly.pdbx_seq_one_letter_code
_entity_poly.pdbx_strand_id
1 'polypeptide(L)'
;MDPVRRLMFWLRVPFVADAALVVIGIALLVGGDGVGWWVLVFAGLRAVVGVVAIVWIAPRMIARLAPGAIGTGTGTEPDPARSPGPPRR
;
A
#
# COMPACT_ATOMS: atom_id res chain seq x y z
N MET A 1 9.23 -14.51 2.69
CA MET A 1 8.73 -13.93 1.42
C MET A 1 9.04 -12.45 1.44
N ASP A 2 9.69 -11.91 0.41
CA ASP A 2 10.05 -10.49 0.36
C ASP A 2 8.79 -9.60 0.46
N PRO A 3 8.72 -8.68 1.45
CA PRO A 3 7.59 -7.76 1.62
C PRO A 3 7.27 -6.97 0.34
N VAL A 4 8.32 -6.63 -0.42
CA VAL A 4 8.23 -5.92 -1.70
C VAL A 4 7.55 -6.76 -2.78
N ARG A 5 7.88 -8.06 -2.90
CA ARG A 5 7.21 -8.97 -3.85
C ARG A 5 5.72 -9.11 -3.52
N ARG A 6 5.38 -9.19 -2.24
CA ARG A 6 3.98 -9.27 -1.77
C ARG A 6 3.21 -7.98 -2.07
N LEU A 7 3.85 -6.83 -1.88
CA LEU A 7 3.28 -5.53 -2.22
C LEU A 7 3.03 -5.40 -3.73
N MET A 8 4.02 -5.76 -4.56
CA MET A 8 3.88 -5.75 -6.02
C MET A 8 2.81 -6.73 -6.51
N PHE A 9 2.68 -7.90 -5.88
CA PHE A 9 1.61 -8.84 -6.20
C PHE A 9 0.23 -8.23 -5.94
N TRP A 10 0.04 -7.64 -4.76
CA TRP A 10 -1.22 -6.97 -4.39
C TRP A 10 -1.56 -5.78 -5.27
N LEU A 11 -0.57 -5.10 -5.85
CA LEU A 11 -0.78 -4.01 -6.79
C LEU A 11 -1.05 -4.52 -8.22
N ARG A 12 -0.40 -5.62 -8.62
CA ARG A 12 -0.54 -6.19 -9.96
C ARG A 12 -1.91 -6.85 -10.17
N VAL A 13 -2.45 -7.52 -9.15
CA VAL A 13 -3.76 -8.18 -9.21
C VAL A 13 -4.89 -7.22 -9.62
N PRO A 14 -5.13 -6.07 -8.95
CA PRO A 14 -6.19 -5.15 -9.33
C PRO A 14 -5.93 -4.54 -10.71
N PHE A 15 -4.68 -4.22 -11.05
CA PHE A 15 -4.35 -3.69 -12.37
C PHE A 15 -4.70 -4.66 -13.50
N VAL A 16 -4.37 -5.95 -13.33
CA VAL A 16 -4.72 -6.99 -14.31
C VAL A 16 -6.23 -7.20 -14.36
N ALA A 17 -6.93 -7.12 -13.23
CA ALA A 17 -8.38 -7.22 -13.19
C ALA A 17 -9.06 -6.05 -13.94
N ASP A 18 -8.59 -4.82 -13.76
CA ASP A 18 -9.08 -3.65 -14.49
C ASP A 18 -8.82 -3.78 -15.99
N ALA A 19 -7.63 -4.23 -16.40
CA ALA A 19 -7.31 -4.47 -17.80
C ALA A 19 -8.22 -5.54 -18.42
N ALA A 20 -8.47 -6.65 -17.69
CA ALA A 20 -9.39 -7.68 -18.13
C ALA A 20 -10.83 -7.15 -18.24
N LEU A 21 -11.29 -6.35 -17.28
CA LEU A 21 -12.61 -5.71 -17.32
C LEU A 21 -12.75 -4.79 -18.53
N VAL A 22 -11.72 -4.01 -18.87
CA VAL A 22 -11.73 -3.17 -20.08
C VAL A 22 -11.84 -4.01 -21.34
N VAL A 23 -11.05 -5.09 -21.45
CA VAL A 23 -11.10 -6.00 -22.60
C VAL A 23 -12.49 -6.65 -22.71
N ILE A 24 -13.06 -7.11 -21.59
CA ILE A 24 -14.40 -7.70 -21.54
C ILE A 24 -15.46 -6.67 -21.94
N GLY A 25 -15.41 -5.45 -21.40
CA GLY A 25 -16.35 -4.39 -21.72
C GLY A 25 -16.34 -4.01 -23.21
N ILE A 26 -15.15 -3.94 -23.82
CA ILE A 26 -14.99 -3.73 -25.26
C ILE A 26 -15.58 -4.91 -26.04
N ALA A 27 -15.25 -6.15 -25.66
CA ALA A 27 -15.75 -7.34 -26.34
C ALA A 27 -17.29 -7.42 -26.31
N LEU A 28 -17.91 -7.10 -25.18
CA LEU A 28 -19.36 -7.05 -25.03
C LEU A 28 -19.99 -5.98 -25.93
N LEU A 29 -19.39 -4.78 -26.01
CA LEU A 29 -19.87 -3.73 -26.92
C LEU A 29 -19.76 -4.11 -28.39
N VAL A 30 -18.66 -4.76 -28.80
CA VAL A 30 -18.51 -5.29 -30.16
C VAL A 30 -19.56 -6.37 -30.46
N GLY A 31 -19.94 -7.15 -29.44
CA GLY A 31 -21.05 -8.12 -29.53
C GLY A 31 -22.45 -7.50 -29.56
N GLY A 32 -22.56 -6.17 -29.48
CA GLY A 32 -23.85 -5.45 -29.44
C GLY A 32 -24.53 -5.45 -28.07
N ASP A 33 -23.84 -5.87 -27.02
CA ASP A 33 -24.39 -6.01 -25.68
C ASP A 33 -24.16 -4.72 -24.87
N GLY A 34 -25.25 -4.01 -24.57
CA GLY A 34 -25.21 -2.71 -23.88
C GLY A 34 -24.61 -2.76 -22.47
N VAL A 35 -24.48 -3.96 -21.89
CA VAL A 35 -23.82 -4.20 -20.60
C VAL A 35 -22.34 -3.80 -20.65
N GLY A 36 -21.68 -3.89 -21.81
CA GLY A 36 -20.28 -3.51 -21.96
C GLY A 36 -19.99 -2.04 -21.61
N TRP A 37 -20.97 -1.15 -21.81
CA TRP A 37 -20.86 0.25 -21.39
C TRP A 37 -20.75 0.39 -19.87
N TRP A 38 -21.57 -0.33 -19.11
CA TRP A 38 -21.51 -0.33 -17.65
C TRP A 38 -20.22 -0.93 -17.11
N VAL A 39 -19.70 -1.97 -17.77
CA VAL A 39 -18.40 -2.57 -17.41
C VAL A 39 -17.26 -1.58 -17.62
N LEU A 40 -17.25 -0.81 -18.71
CA LEU A 40 -16.24 0.22 -18.96
C LEU A 40 -16.34 1.39 -17.96
N VAL A 41 -17.56 1.85 -17.66
CA VAL A 41 -17.77 2.89 -16.63
C VAL A 41 -17.27 2.42 -15.28
N PHE A 42 -17.57 1.17 -14.90
CA PHE A 42 -17.08 0.58 -13.65
C PHE A 42 -15.56 0.48 -13.62
N ALA A 43 -14.93 -0.05 -14.67
CA ALA A 43 -13.48 -0.14 -14.78
C ALA A 43 -12.82 1.24 -14.70
N GLY A 44 -13.39 2.24 -15.38
CA GLY A 44 -12.94 3.63 -15.32
C GLY A 44 -13.06 4.21 -13.91
N LEU A 45 -14.21 4.06 -13.26
CA LEU A 45 -14.42 4.55 -11.89
C LEU A 45 -13.46 3.86 -10.91
N ARG A 46 -13.24 2.55 -11.07
CA ARG A 46 -12.32 1.76 -10.26
C ARG A 46 -10.89 2.27 -10.38
N ALA A 47 -10.43 2.53 -11.61
CA ALA A 47 -9.12 3.11 -11.86
C ALA A 47 -8.97 4.50 -11.22
N VAL A 48 -9.98 5.37 -11.35
CA VAL A 48 -9.99 6.69 -10.70
C VAL A 48 -9.90 6.56 -9.18
N VAL A 49 -10.70 5.68 -8.56
CA VAL A 49 -10.64 5.42 -7.11
C VAL A 49 -9.25 4.90 -6.71
N GLY A 50 -8.64 4.02 -7.50
CA GLY A 50 -7.27 3.54 -7.26
C GLY A 50 -6.24 4.66 -7.29
N VAL A 51 -6.33 5.57 -8.27
CA VAL A 51 -5.46 6.74 -8.38
C VAL A 51 -5.67 7.71 -7.22
N VAL A 52 -6.93 8.05 -6.90
CA VAL A 52 -7.27 8.92 -5.77
C VAL A 52 -6.75 8.33 -4.47
N ALA A 53 -6.93 7.02 -4.25
CA ALA A 53 -6.41 6.34 -3.08
C ALA A 53 -4.89 6.52 -2.97
N ILE A 54 -4.11 6.29 -4.03
CA ILE A 54 -2.65 6.47 -4.03
C ILE A 54 -2.27 7.93 -3.76
N VAL A 55 -2.89 8.87 -4.48
CA VAL A 55 -2.60 10.31 -4.40
C VAL A 55 -2.95 10.89 -3.02
N TRP A 56 -3.95 10.34 -2.32
CA TRP A 56 -4.31 10.76 -0.96
C TRP A 56 -3.57 10.02 0.16
N ILE A 57 -3.34 8.71 -0.01
CA ILE A 57 -2.64 7.89 1.00
C ILE A 57 -1.15 8.21 1.07
N ALA A 58 -0.49 8.46 -0.07
CA ALA A 58 0.93 8.81 -0.10
C ALA A 58 1.27 10.07 0.74
N PRO A 59 0.62 11.24 0.57
CA PRO A 59 0.89 12.42 1.40
C PRO A 59 0.47 12.20 2.85
N ARG A 60 -0.61 11.44 3.10
CA ARG A 60 -1.08 11.19 4.47
C ARG A 60 -0.22 10.19 5.24
N MET A 61 0.52 9.32 4.56
CA MET A 61 1.51 8.42 5.18
C MET A 61 2.82 9.16 5.49
N ILE A 62 3.31 10.02 4.59
CA ILE A 62 4.50 10.85 4.84
C ILE A 62 4.26 11.81 6.01
N ALA A 63 3.05 12.38 6.12
CA ALA A 63 2.66 13.20 7.27
C ALA A 63 2.64 12.43 8.60
N ARG A 64 2.43 11.11 8.59
CA ARG A 64 2.45 10.25 9.79
C ARG A 64 3.86 9.74 10.14
N LEU A 65 4.79 9.74 9.20
CA LEU A 65 6.21 9.42 9.44
C LEU A 65 7.02 10.63 9.92
N ALA A 66 6.46 11.85 9.84
CA ALA A 66 7.13 13.10 10.14
C ALA A 66 7.21 13.54 11.62
N PRO A 67 6.57 12.88 12.61
CA PRO A 67 6.94 13.05 14.01
C PRO A 67 7.48 11.73 14.59
N GLY A 68 8.76 11.43 14.34
CA GLY A 68 9.49 10.48 15.19
C GLY A 68 10.47 9.49 14.53
N ALA A 69 10.60 9.44 13.21
CA ALA A 69 11.46 8.44 12.54
C ALA A 69 12.87 8.93 12.17
N ILE A 70 13.37 10.00 12.80
CA ILE A 70 14.80 10.36 12.79
C ILE A 70 15.22 10.58 14.24
N GLY A 71 15.27 9.50 15.01
CA GLY A 71 15.67 9.50 16.40
C GLY A 71 16.10 8.12 16.81
N THR A 72 17.42 7.95 16.92
CA THR A 72 18.09 6.94 17.73
C THR A 72 17.84 5.48 17.36
N GLY A 73 18.69 4.99 16.45
CA GLY A 73 19.36 3.72 16.72
C GLY A 73 20.19 3.87 17.99
N THR A 74 19.57 3.65 19.14
CA THR A 74 20.26 3.24 20.37
C THR A 74 19.57 1.98 20.81
N GLY A 75 20.20 0.85 20.54
CA GLY A 75 19.94 -0.34 21.33
C GLY A 75 20.21 0.03 22.78
N THR A 76 19.15 0.31 23.52
CA THR A 76 19.18 0.22 24.98
C THR A 76 19.18 -1.27 25.29
N GLU A 77 20.34 -1.88 25.09
CA GLU A 77 20.74 -3.03 25.85
C GLU A 77 20.74 -2.58 27.32
N PRO A 78 19.97 -3.20 28.21
CA PRO A 78 20.07 -2.87 29.63
C PRO A 78 21.47 -3.27 30.10
N ASP A 79 22.31 -2.26 30.32
CA ASP A 79 23.64 -2.35 30.91
C ASP A 79 23.61 -3.19 32.20
N PRO A 80 24.14 -4.43 32.21
CA PRO A 80 24.17 -5.26 33.41
C PRO A 80 25.29 -4.85 34.38
N ALA A 81 26.07 -3.80 34.10
CA ALA A 81 27.29 -3.49 34.84
C ALA A 81 27.10 -2.54 36.05
N ARG A 82 25.89 -2.06 36.35
CA ARG A 82 25.67 -1.20 37.54
C ARG A 82 25.18 -1.99 38.75
N SER A 83 26.00 -2.92 39.24
CA SER A 83 25.93 -3.37 40.64
C SER A 83 26.47 -2.26 41.55
N PRO A 84 25.68 -1.71 42.49
CA PRO A 84 26.23 -0.86 43.53
C PRO A 84 27.08 -1.73 44.47
N GLY A 85 28.39 -1.48 44.52
CA GLY A 85 29.29 -2.12 45.48
C GLY A 85 28.89 -1.81 46.93
N PRO A 86 29.13 -2.73 47.89
CA PRO A 86 28.68 -2.58 49.26
C PRO A 86 29.45 -1.45 49.99
N PRO A 87 28.85 -0.87 51.06
CA PRO A 87 29.38 0.32 51.72
C PRO A 87 30.72 0.02 52.41
N ARG A 88 31.69 0.92 52.21
CA ARG A 88 32.97 0.91 52.93
C ARG A 88 32.71 1.11 54.42
N ARG A 89 33.26 0.21 55.25
CA ARG A 89 33.40 0.38 56.70
C ARG A 89 34.51 1.37 57.01
#